data_AF-A0A1V2LI06-F1
#
_entry.id   AF-A0A1V2LI06-F1
#
_cell.length_a   1.000
_cell.length_b   1.000
_cell.length_c   1.000
_cell.angle_alpha   90.00
_cell.angle_beta   90.00
_cell.angle_gamma   90.00
#
_symmetry.space_group_name_H-M   'P 1'
#
loop_
_entity.id
_entity.type
_entity.pdbx_description
1 polymer ?
#
loop_
_entity_poly.entity_id
_entity_poly.type
_entity_poly.pdbx_seq_one_letter_code
_entity_poly.pdbx_strand_id
1 'polypeptide(L)'
;MSLTNSLPETTYTFEVTSRAQLNALPFEELSKHRSEIDADLAVLFDHLQNKLHANMDTELLTLDGFPRADIDVLQIRLCRAKIIKLQNDYKWISETLLEKMQQQLQQNA
;
A
#
# COMPACT_ATOMS: atom_id res chain seq x y z
N MET A 1 1.48 -29.47 9.59
CA MET A 1 1.68 -28.01 9.76
C MET A 1 1.05 -27.33 8.58
N SER A 2 -0.09 -26.67 8.75
CA SER A 2 -0.75 -25.97 7.64
C SER A 2 0.06 -24.71 7.35
N LEU A 3 0.85 -24.74 6.27
CA LEU A 3 1.47 -23.54 5.72
C LEU A 3 0.37 -22.71 5.06
N THR A 4 -0.37 -21.93 5.85
CA THR A 4 -1.22 -20.89 5.29
C THR A 4 -0.28 -19.81 4.77
N ASN A 5 0.14 -19.95 3.51
CA ASN A 5 0.89 -18.97 2.76
C ASN A 5 -0.05 -17.80 2.40
N SER A 6 -0.65 -17.19 3.42
CA SER A 6 -1.57 -16.07 3.32
C SER A 6 -0.76 -14.78 3.44
N LEU A 7 -1.18 -13.76 2.68
CA LEU A 7 -0.65 -12.41 2.83
C LEU A 7 -0.71 -11.96 4.29
N PRO A 8 0.25 -11.13 4.73
CA PRO A 8 0.21 -10.57 6.07
C PRO A 8 -1.08 -9.75 6.24
N GLU A 9 -1.66 -9.88 7.44
CA GLU A 9 -2.78 -9.06 7.86
C GLU A 9 -2.32 -7.60 7.90
N THR A 10 -3.20 -6.72 7.41
CA THR A 10 -2.98 -5.27 7.36
C THR A 10 -4.04 -4.59 8.17
N THR A 11 -3.66 -3.51 8.84
CA THR A 11 -4.51 -2.79 9.79
C THR A 11 -5.35 -1.71 9.12
N TYR A 12 -4.87 -1.16 8.00
CA TYR A 12 -5.56 -0.18 7.20
C TYR A 12 -6.71 -0.81 6.42
N THR A 13 -7.93 -0.34 6.68
CA THR A 13 -9.17 -0.83 6.05
C THR A 13 -9.94 0.27 5.31
N PHE A 14 -9.45 1.51 5.33
CA PHE A 14 -10.18 2.62 4.72
C PHE A 14 -10.10 2.55 3.20
N GLU A 15 -11.26 2.54 2.53
CA GLU A 15 -11.31 2.51 1.07
C GLU A 15 -11.48 3.92 0.52
N VAL A 16 -10.46 4.40 -0.19
CA VAL A 16 -10.48 5.70 -0.85
C VAL A 16 -11.26 5.57 -2.16
N THR A 17 -12.47 6.13 -2.20
CA THR A 17 -13.33 6.08 -3.40
C THR A 17 -13.27 7.36 -4.23
N SER A 18 -12.98 8.51 -3.60
CA SER A 18 -12.91 9.81 -4.28
C SER A 18 -12.09 10.84 -3.51
N ARG A 19 -11.64 11.89 -4.19
CA ARG A 19 -11.00 13.06 -3.55
C ARG A 19 -11.93 13.83 -2.62
N ALA A 20 -13.22 13.92 -2.96
CA ALA A 20 -14.21 14.59 -2.12
C ALA A 20 -14.35 13.92 -0.75
N GLN A 21 -14.31 12.59 -0.71
CA GLN A 21 -14.32 11.82 0.54
C GLN A 21 -13.13 12.18 1.42
N LEU A 22 -11.90 12.23 0.86
CA LEU A 22 -10.71 12.61 1.61
C LEU A 22 -10.78 14.05 2.13
N ASN A 23 -11.27 14.98 1.31
CA ASN A 23 -11.37 16.39 1.68
C ASN A 23 -12.37 16.62 2.83
N ALA A 24 -13.39 15.77 2.96
CA ALA A 24 -14.36 15.82 4.05
C ALA A 24 -13.81 15.33 5.40
N LEU A 25 -12.73 14.54 5.40
CA LEU A 25 -12.12 14.02 6.63
C LEU A 25 -11.33 15.09 7.39
N PRO A 26 -11.30 15.00 8.73
CA PRO A 26 -10.45 15.86 9.55
C PRO A 26 -8.96 15.52 9.36
N PHE A 27 -8.10 16.49 9.62
CA PHE A 27 -6.65 16.35 9.45
C PHE A 27 -6.07 15.20 10.30
N GLU A 28 -6.53 15.04 11.54
CA GLU A 28 -6.08 13.99 12.45
C GLU A 28 -6.35 12.58 11.91
N GLU A 29 -7.54 12.37 11.33
CA GLU A 29 -7.93 11.08 10.76
C GLU A 29 -7.13 10.75 9.49
N LEU A 30 -6.92 11.74 8.61
CA LEU A 30 -6.04 11.58 7.45
C LEU A 30 -4.59 11.26 7.85
N SER A 31 -4.07 11.92 8.90
CA SER A 31 -2.72 11.66 9.42
C SER A 31 -2.60 10.27 10.02
N LYS A 32 -3.64 9.81 10.74
CA LYS A 32 -3.73 8.46 11.27
C LYS A 32 -3.71 7.42 10.15
N HIS A 33 -4.59 7.56 9.16
CA HIS A 33 -4.65 6.67 8.00
C HIS A 33 -3.33 6.62 7.23
N ARG A 34 -2.69 7.77 7.02
CA ARG A 34 -1.36 7.84 6.42
C ARG A 34 -0.35 6.96 7.18
N SER A 35 -0.34 7.05 8.50
CA SER A 35 0.57 6.29 9.36
C SER A 35 0.27 4.78 9.38
N GLU A 36 -1.02 4.40 9.34
CA GLU A 36 -1.45 3.00 9.20
C GLU A 36 -0.99 2.40 7.87
N ILE A 37 -1.14 3.15 6.76
CA ILE A 37 -0.65 2.71 5.45
C ILE A 37 0.87 2.55 5.45
N ASP A 38 1.62 3.49 6.05
CA ASP A 38 3.08 3.39 6.15
C ASP A 38 3.51 2.10 6.89
N ALA A 39 2.85 1.77 8.00
CA ALA A 39 3.12 0.54 8.75
C ALA A 39 2.80 -0.72 7.93
N ASP A 40 1.64 -0.74 7.26
CA ASP A 40 1.22 -1.87 6.44
C ASP A 40 2.12 -2.07 5.21
N LEU A 41 2.54 -0.98 4.57
CA LEU A 41 3.50 -1.02 3.47
C LEU A 41 4.83 -1.64 3.94
N ALA A 42 5.34 -1.24 5.10
CA ALA A 42 6.57 -1.81 5.65
C ALA A 42 6.46 -3.33 5.84
N VAL A 43 5.33 -3.80 6.40
CA VAL A 43 5.07 -5.24 6.59
C VAL A 43 4.96 -5.98 5.24
N LEU A 44 4.29 -5.39 4.25
CA LEU A 44 4.14 -6.00 2.93
C LEU A 44 5.46 -6.07 2.16
N PHE A 45 6.29 -5.02 2.23
CA PHE A 45 7.62 -5.03 1.63
C PHE A 45 8.53 -6.06 2.30
N ASP A 46 8.52 -6.12 3.63
CA ASP A 46 9.24 -7.16 4.39
C ASP A 46 8.82 -8.56 3.96
N HIS A 47 7.50 -8.80 3.87
CA HIS A 47 6.98 -10.08 3.42
C HIS A 47 7.41 -10.42 1.98
N LEU A 48 7.31 -9.46 1.06
CA LEU A 48 7.70 -9.64 -0.34
C LEU A 48 9.18 -10.01 -0.47
N GLN A 49 10.06 -9.33 0.28
CA GLN A 49 11.50 -9.55 0.22
C GLN A 49 11.95 -10.81 0.99
N ASN A 50 11.45 -11.01 2.21
CA ASN A 50 11.96 -12.02 3.13
C ASN A 50 11.20 -13.35 3.08
N LYS A 51 9.94 -13.36 2.63
CA LYS A 51 9.15 -14.60 2.48
C LYS A 51 9.02 -15.04 1.03
N LEU A 52 8.82 -14.11 0.11
CA LEU A 52 8.64 -14.42 -1.31
C LEU A 52 9.92 -14.28 -2.14
N HIS A 53 11.00 -13.77 -1.54
CA HIS A 53 12.31 -13.56 -2.20
C HIS A 53 12.21 -12.79 -3.51
N ALA A 54 11.29 -11.81 -3.56
CA ALA A 54 11.03 -10.96 -4.72
C ALA A 54 10.98 -9.48 -4.30
N ASN A 55 10.96 -8.59 -5.28
CA ASN A 55 10.71 -7.15 -5.09
C ASN A 55 9.54 -6.70 -5.98
N MET A 56 9.34 -5.40 -6.22
CA MET A 56 8.25 -4.92 -7.09
C MET A 56 8.49 -5.14 -8.59
N ASP A 57 9.75 -5.30 -8.98
CA ASP A 57 10.20 -5.32 -10.38
C ASP A 57 10.68 -6.70 -10.84
N THR A 58 10.77 -7.68 -9.94
CA THR A 58 11.18 -9.05 -10.27
C THR A 58 10.24 -9.56 -11.36
N GLU A 59 10.79 -9.93 -12.50
CA GLU A 59 10.01 -10.56 -13.55
C GLU A 59 9.31 -11.82 -13.00
N LEU A 60 8.15 -12.20 -13.53
CA LEU A 60 7.37 -13.34 -13.02
C LEU A 60 7.25 -14.47 -14.04
N LEU A 61 7.73 -14.23 -15.25
CA LEU A 61 7.69 -15.18 -16.36
C LEU A 61 9.11 -15.59 -16.73
N THR A 62 9.25 -16.74 -17.35
CA THR A 62 10.45 -17.14 -18.07
C THR A 62 10.52 -16.42 -19.43
N LEU A 63 11.65 -16.53 -20.12
CA LEU A 63 11.84 -15.92 -21.45
C LEU A 63 10.81 -16.41 -22.48
N ASP A 64 10.33 -17.64 -22.33
CA ASP A 64 9.30 -18.25 -23.19
C ASP A 64 7.87 -17.80 -22.83
N GLY A 65 7.71 -16.97 -21.80
CA GLY A 65 6.42 -16.41 -21.38
C GLY A 65 5.61 -17.26 -20.39
N PHE A 66 6.17 -18.36 -19.88
CA PHE A 66 5.50 -19.20 -18.87
C PHE A 66 5.75 -18.70 -17.45
N PRO A 67 4.83 -18.92 -16.49
CA PRO A 67 5.09 -18.63 -15.07
C PRO A 67 6.34 -19.35 -14.59
N ARG A 68 7.17 -18.65 -13.83
CA ARG A 68 8.35 -19.24 -13.20
C ARG A 68 7.96 -20.33 -12.21
N ALA A 69 8.72 -21.43 -12.21
CA ALA A 69 8.49 -22.56 -11.32
C ALA A 69 9.25 -22.44 -9.98
N ASP A 70 10.26 -21.56 -9.91
CA ASP A 70 11.11 -21.33 -8.74
C ASP A 70 10.49 -20.37 -7.70
N ILE A 71 9.42 -19.66 -8.06
CA ILE A 71 8.75 -18.68 -7.19
C ILE A 71 7.24 -18.88 -7.16
N ASP A 72 6.61 -18.42 -6.07
CA ASP A 72 5.15 -18.34 -5.98
C ASP A 72 4.64 -17.08 -6.70
N VAL A 73 4.46 -17.20 -8.02
CA VAL A 73 3.98 -16.12 -8.89
C VAL A 73 2.64 -15.54 -8.42
N LEU A 74 1.75 -16.38 -7.89
CA LEU A 74 0.43 -15.95 -7.44
C LEU A 74 0.54 -15.04 -6.21
N GLN A 75 1.25 -15.50 -5.18
CA GLN A 75 1.43 -14.71 -3.95
C GLN A 75 2.17 -13.40 -4.22
N ILE A 76 3.19 -13.42 -5.08
CA ILE A 76 3.89 -12.20 -5.47
C ILE A 76 2.94 -11.21 -6.16
N ARG A 77 2.09 -11.66 -7.09
CA ARG A 77 1.10 -10.77 -7.73
C ARG A 77 0.11 -10.19 -6.72
N LEU A 78 -0.43 -11.01 -5.82
CA LEU A 78 -1.38 -10.55 -4.81
C LEU A 78 -0.74 -9.54 -3.85
N CYS A 79 0.49 -9.80 -3.40
CA CYS A 79 1.24 -8.90 -2.54
C CYS A 79 1.53 -7.56 -3.24
N ARG A 80 2.03 -7.61 -4.49
CA ARG A 80 2.29 -6.40 -5.30
C ARG A 80 1.03 -5.59 -5.55
N ALA A 81 -0.09 -6.24 -5.89
CA ALA A 81 -1.35 -5.55 -6.11
C ALA A 81 -1.82 -4.81 -4.84
N LYS A 82 -1.65 -5.42 -3.67
CA LYS A 82 -1.97 -4.80 -2.38
C LYS A 82 -1.06 -3.60 -2.09
N ILE A 83 0.25 -3.74 -2.30
CA ILE A 83 1.23 -2.64 -2.18
C ILE A 83 0.85 -1.47 -3.11
N ILE A 84 0.54 -1.74 -4.37
CA ILE A 84 0.17 -0.70 -5.35
C ILE A 84 -1.11 0.03 -4.92
N LYS A 85 -2.13 -0.69 -4.44
CA LYS A 85 -3.36 -0.06 -3.93
C LYS A 85 -3.03 0.89 -2.77
N LEU A 86 -2.28 0.42 -1.78
CA LEU A 86 -1.89 1.22 -0.61
C LEU A 86 -1.02 2.42 -0.98
N GLN A 87 -0.09 2.29 -1.93
CA GLN A 87 0.73 3.41 -2.39
C GLN A 87 -0.10 4.49 -3.07
N ASN A 88 -1.11 4.11 -3.87
CA ASN A 88 -2.02 5.05 -4.52
C ASN A 88 -2.87 5.80 -3.47
N ASP A 89 -3.39 5.07 -2.48
CA ASP A 89 -4.16 5.66 -1.38
C ASP A 89 -3.30 6.63 -0.55
N TYR A 90 -2.10 6.20 -0.18
CA TYR A 90 -1.12 7.01 0.55
C TYR A 90 -0.82 8.31 -0.18
N LYS A 91 -0.63 8.25 -1.51
CA LYS A 91 -0.39 9.43 -2.34
C LYS A 91 -1.55 10.42 -2.23
N TRP A 92 -2.79 9.95 -2.40
CA TRP A 92 -3.96 10.84 -2.35
C TRP A 92 -4.15 11.45 -0.96
N ILE A 93 -3.99 10.66 0.10
CA ILE A 93 -4.09 11.14 1.49
C ILE A 93 -3.00 12.17 1.78
N SER A 94 -1.76 11.92 1.34
CA SER A 94 -0.64 12.84 1.55
C SER A 94 -0.84 14.17 0.84
N GLU A 95 -1.37 14.15 -0.39
CA GLU A 95 -1.71 15.37 -1.12
C GLU A 95 -2.81 16.17 -0.39
N THR A 96 -3.89 15.51 0.05
CA THR A 96 -4.96 16.19 0.81
C THR A 96 -4.47 16.75 2.16
N LEU A 97 -3.58 16.04 2.86
CA LEU A 97 -2.96 16.54 4.10
C LEU A 97 -2.15 17.82 3.84
N LEU A 98 -1.36 17.84 2.77
CA LEU A 98 -0.56 19.00 2.39
C LEU A 98 -1.45 20.21 2.08
N GLU A 99 -2.53 20.01 1.31
CA GLU A 99 -3.49 21.07 0.99
C GLU A 99 -4.15 21.65 2.25
N LYS A 100 -4.61 20.79 3.18
CA LYS A 100 -5.21 21.23 4.45
C LYS A 100 -4.22 21.99 5.33
N MET A 101 -2.97 21.53 5.40
CA MET A 101 -1.91 22.23 6.15
C MET A 101 -1.65 23.62 5.58
N GLN A 102 -1.58 23.75 4.25
CA GLN A 102 -1.41 25.04 3.58
C GLN A 102 -2.58 26.00 3.86
N GLN A 103 -3.82 25.50 3.83
CA GLN A 103 -5.00 26.31 4.16
C GLN A 103 -4.98 26.82 5.60
N GLN A 104 -4.57 25.99 6.56
CA GLN A 104 -4.45 26.41 7.96
C GLN A 104 -3.37 27.48 8.15
N LEU A 105 -2.23 27.37 7.46
CA LEU A 105 -1.17 28.38 7.51
C LEU A 105 -1.62 29.72 6.92
N GLN A 106 -2.42 29.71 5.87
CA GLN A 106 -2.97 30.93 5.24
C GLN A 106 -4.05 31.60 6.10
N GLN A 107 -4.84 30.84 6.85
CA GLN A 107 -5.87 31.40 7.74
C GLN A 107 -5.29 32.06 9.00
N ASN A 108 -4.08 31.65 9.39
CA ASN A 108 -3.38 32.15 10.58
C ASN A 108 -2.38 33.27 10.27
N ALA A 109 -2.28 33.72 9.02
CA ALA A 109 -1.42 34.80 8.55
C ALA A 109 -2.22 36.09 8.34
#